data_AF-G4ZAW5-F1
#
_entry.id   AF-G4ZAW5-F1
#
_cell.length_a   1.000
_cell.length_b   1.000
_cell.length_c   1.000
_cell.angle_alpha   90.00
_cell.angle_beta   90.00
_cell.angle_gamma   90.00
#
_symmetry.space_group_name_H-M   'P 1'
#
loop_
_entity.id
_entity.type
_entity.pdbx_description
1 polymer ?
#
loop_
_entity_poly.entity_id
_entity_poly.type
_entity_poly.pdbx_seq_one_letter_code
_entity_poly.pdbx_strand_id
1 'polypeptide(L)'
;MAHHLFHPYDLSCMLAQMMYWNQLDKAYWTTYVPERYFLRAESILDRYAQDGLEPDRWPDQMDPTQDDSELLLDENEEDVDNEDRDGNWEPSEEAQAKIDRMEAREAAAQQDDTEVPDANAAPDLVLPSTRRPKRRVSSVSSQSDSATTGSGKKRKKSRPGDERKKSPLARKEMKDLTPEELTVIEEPGRGITSWRHKGILTTFAPSTTYAVYQSAGFPDYAPSHNGGTGPLKDRFNVDEYRAIMETRPGERMYKRRVINLLFHKRYALGVKVHVVLTKIVKFMKDNALVIWYAGHWVTYPEDSSYGVKEKKKRKGLHDPAIKKYAELITELLKAGAPKTILYEPGIWVYPAKVCPWILFDKSEKKPDGKPYTMAEQLEILDREEPAHIQWTGGTLDRIIADRPAHIRKMLLSPDERANNWVCADHRS
;
A
#
# COMPACT_ATOMS: atom_id res chain seq x y z
N MET A 1 7.72 -0.84 -10.00
CA MET A 1 7.52 -1.39 -11.36
C MET A 1 8.11 -0.40 -12.36
N ALA A 2 8.31 -0.76 -13.63
CA ALA A 2 9.02 0.13 -14.58
C ALA A 2 8.17 1.34 -15.05
N HIS A 3 6.84 1.25 -15.02
CA HIS A 3 5.96 2.27 -15.61
C HIS A 3 5.93 3.64 -14.90
N HIS A 4 6.67 3.83 -13.81
CA HIS A 4 6.87 5.15 -13.16
C HIS A 4 8.18 5.82 -13.57
N LEU A 5 8.96 5.18 -14.45
CA LEU A 5 10.20 5.70 -15.04
C LEU A 5 9.96 6.34 -16.42
N PHE A 6 8.75 6.20 -16.97
CA PHE A 6 8.33 6.73 -18.27
C PHE A 6 7.25 7.80 -18.08
N HIS A 7 7.24 8.82 -18.94
CA HIS A 7 6.16 9.78 -18.97
C HIS A 7 4.83 9.10 -19.37
N PRO A 8 3.65 9.56 -18.90
CA PRO A 8 2.36 8.96 -19.24
C PRO A 8 2.09 8.84 -20.76
N TYR A 9 2.55 9.80 -21.54
CA TYR A 9 2.48 9.77 -23.00
C TYR A 9 3.45 8.74 -23.60
N ASP A 10 4.74 8.80 -23.26
CA ASP A 10 5.78 7.91 -23.80
C ASP A 10 5.49 6.45 -23.51
N LEU A 11 5.00 6.14 -22.29
CA LEU A 11 4.52 4.81 -21.93
C LEU A 11 3.39 4.34 -22.87
N SER A 12 2.47 5.23 -23.25
CA SER A 12 1.38 4.92 -24.18
C SER A 12 1.89 4.72 -25.60
N CYS A 13 2.90 5.47 -26.03
CA CYS A 13 3.58 5.30 -27.33
C CYS A 13 4.35 3.97 -27.40
N MET A 14 5.11 3.61 -26.35
CA MET A 14 5.78 2.31 -26.25
C MET A 14 4.78 1.15 -26.31
N LEU A 15 3.65 1.26 -25.60
CA LEU A 15 2.60 0.25 -25.64
C LEU A 15 1.94 0.15 -27.02
N ALA A 16 1.70 1.27 -27.70
CA ALA A 16 1.20 1.28 -29.08
C ALA A 16 2.17 0.55 -30.02
N GLN A 17 3.46 0.87 -29.96
CA GLN A 17 4.52 0.21 -30.73
C GLN A 17 4.57 -1.31 -30.44
N MET A 18 4.51 -1.72 -29.17
CA MET A 18 4.48 -3.13 -28.77
C MET A 18 3.20 -3.86 -29.19
N MET A 19 2.06 -3.17 -29.26
CA MET A 19 0.80 -3.69 -29.77
C MET A 19 0.88 -3.92 -31.29
N TYR A 20 1.37 -2.92 -32.04
CA TYR A 20 1.55 -3.01 -33.50
C TYR A 20 2.45 -4.18 -33.90
N TRP A 21 3.60 -4.32 -33.24
CA TRP A 21 4.57 -5.38 -33.51
C TRP A 21 4.23 -6.73 -32.83
N ASN A 22 3.09 -6.84 -32.15
CA ASN A 22 2.64 -8.04 -31.42
C ASN A 22 3.68 -8.58 -30.40
N GLN A 23 4.30 -7.68 -29.63
CA GLN A 23 5.35 -7.98 -28.64
C GLN A 23 4.86 -7.87 -27.18
N LEU A 24 3.61 -7.45 -26.93
CA LEU A 24 3.07 -7.23 -25.57
C LEU A 24 3.30 -8.40 -24.61
N ASP A 25 3.07 -9.64 -25.06
CA ASP A 25 3.16 -10.85 -24.25
C ASP A 25 4.60 -11.26 -23.89
N LYS A 26 5.60 -10.74 -24.62
CA LYS A 26 7.03 -11.05 -24.37
C LYS A 26 7.62 -10.22 -23.23
N ALA A 27 7.00 -9.08 -22.90
CA ALA A 27 7.49 -8.14 -21.90
C ALA A 27 6.75 -8.31 -20.57
N TYR A 28 7.39 -8.96 -19.59
CA TYR A 28 6.79 -9.25 -18.28
C TYR A 28 6.23 -8.05 -17.49
N TRP A 29 6.52 -6.81 -17.87
CA TRP A 29 6.05 -5.61 -17.18
C TRP A 29 4.69 -5.09 -17.72
N THR A 30 4.29 -5.44 -18.94
CA THR A 30 3.04 -4.93 -19.58
C THR A 30 1.80 -5.33 -18.80
N THR A 31 1.78 -6.55 -18.25
CA THR A 31 0.69 -7.06 -17.38
C THR A 31 0.49 -6.29 -16.06
N TYR A 32 1.37 -5.35 -15.73
CA TYR A 32 1.27 -4.48 -14.55
C TYR A 32 0.94 -3.02 -14.91
N VAL A 33 0.64 -2.73 -16.18
CA VAL A 33 0.22 -1.40 -16.63
C VAL A 33 -1.30 -1.24 -16.46
N PRO A 34 -1.80 -0.12 -15.90
CA PRO A 34 -3.23 0.16 -15.82
C PRO A 34 -3.91 0.27 -17.19
N GLU A 35 -5.12 -0.28 -17.32
CA GLU A 35 -5.91 -0.38 -18.57
C GLU A 35 -6.03 0.94 -19.35
N ARG A 36 -6.08 2.09 -18.65
CA ARG A 36 -6.12 3.44 -19.27
C ARG A 36 -4.97 3.72 -20.25
N TYR A 37 -3.78 3.16 -20.03
CA TYR A 37 -2.64 3.36 -20.92
C TYR A 37 -2.74 2.52 -22.19
N PHE A 38 -3.37 1.34 -22.11
CA PHE A 38 -3.70 0.55 -23.30
C PHE A 38 -4.77 1.24 -24.15
N LEU A 39 -5.83 1.78 -23.52
CA LEU A 39 -6.84 2.58 -24.24
C LEU A 39 -6.23 3.85 -24.91
N ARG A 40 -5.25 4.48 -24.27
CA ARG A 40 -4.50 5.61 -24.88
C ARG A 40 -3.58 5.14 -26.01
N ALA A 41 -2.98 3.96 -25.89
CA ALA A 41 -2.16 3.32 -26.93
C ALA A 41 -2.99 2.94 -28.17
N GLU A 42 -4.20 2.38 -28.00
CA GLU A 42 -5.15 2.12 -29.09
C GLU A 42 -5.46 3.42 -29.87
N SER A 43 -5.77 4.50 -29.17
CA SER A 43 -5.98 5.84 -29.76
C SER A 43 -4.75 6.45 -30.45
N ILE A 44 -3.54 5.99 -30.12
CA ILE A 44 -2.31 6.37 -30.84
C ILE A 44 -2.17 5.55 -32.13
N LEU A 45 -2.45 4.24 -32.08
CA LEU A 45 -2.47 3.38 -33.27
C LEU A 45 -3.54 3.78 -34.28
N ASP A 46 -4.74 4.15 -33.82
CA ASP A 46 -5.82 4.64 -34.69
C ASP A 46 -5.40 5.90 -35.46
N ARG A 47 -4.59 6.78 -34.85
CA ARG A 47 -4.03 7.98 -35.50
C ARG A 47 -2.94 7.62 -36.50
N TYR A 48 -1.98 6.76 -36.13
CA TYR A 48 -0.97 6.27 -37.07
C TYR A 48 -1.59 5.58 -38.30
N ALA A 49 -2.69 4.82 -38.12
CA ALA A 49 -3.44 4.23 -39.23
C ALA A 49 -4.17 5.26 -40.11
N GLN A 50 -4.61 6.40 -39.55
CA GLN A 50 -5.21 7.51 -40.30
C GLN A 50 -4.17 8.33 -41.07
N ASP A 51 -3.01 8.57 -40.46
CA ASP A 51 -1.90 9.35 -41.02
C ASP A 51 -1.02 8.52 -41.97
N GLY A 52 -1.22 7.19 -42.05
CA GLY A 52 -0.44 6.28 -42.89
C GLY A 52 1.00 6.04 -42.38
N LEU A 53 1.24 6.25 -41.09
CA LEU A 53 2.54 6.12 -40.44
C LEU A 53 2.70 4.72 -39.81
N GLU A 54 3.88 4.13 -39.97
CA GLU A 54 4.24 2.86 -39.30
C GLU A 54 5.10 3.17 -38.06
N PRO A 55 4.79 2.65 -36.86
CA PRO A 55 5.62 2.82 -35.68
C PRO A 55 6.99 2.16 -35.86
N ASP A 56 8.05 2.78 -35.33
CA ASP A 56 9.41 2.23 -35.37
C ASP A 56 9.46 0.76 -34.90
N ARG A 57 10.38 -0.02 -35.47
CA ARG A 57 10.46 -1.46 -35.20
C ARG A 57 10.87 -1.74 -33.75
N TRP A 58 10.04 -2.46 -33.01
CA TRP A 58 10.38 -2.88 -31.65
C TRP A 58 11.61 -3.82 -31.66
N PRO A 59 12.65 -3.60 -30.81
CA PRO A 59 13.85 -4.42 -30.81
C PRO A 59 13.58 -5.86 -30.34
N ASP A 60 14.09 -6.84 -31.08
CA ASP A 60 13.77 -8.27 -30.87
C ASP A 60 14.34 -8.84 -29.56
N GLN A 61 15.46 -8.30 -29.06
CA GLN A 61 16.04 -8.56 -27.73
C GLN A 61 16.79 -7.31 -27.24
N MET A 62 16.62 -6.96 -25.96
CA MET A 62 17.56 -6.06 -25.27
C MET A 62 18.82 -6.86 -24.94
N ASP A 63 19.97 -6.47 -25.48
CA ASP A 63 21.26 -7.04 -25.08
C ASP A 63 21.60 -6.50 -23.66
N PRO A 64 21.73 -7.36 -22.64
CA PRO A 64 22.03 -6.93 -21.27
C PRO A 64 23.47 -6.44 -21.07
N THR A 65 24.28 -6.40 -22.13
CA THR A 65 25.65 -5.86 -22.14
C THR A 65 25.79 -4.54 -22.90
N GLN A 66 24.73 -4.03 -23.53
CA GLN A 66 24.76 -2.71 -24.16
C GLN A 66 24.62 -1.61 -23.08
N ASP A 67 25.68 -0.81 -22.92
CA ASP A 67 25.70 0.32 -22.00
C ASP A 67 25.15 1.57 -22.70
N ASP A 68 23.82 1.67 -22.77
CA ASP A 68 23.13 2.80 -23.43
C ASP A 68 23.25 4.13 -22.64
N SER A 69 24.16 4.21 -21.66
CA SER A 69 24.42 5.42 -20.85
C SER A 69 24.90 6.62 -21.68
N GLU A 70 25.49 6.40 -22.86
CA GLU A 70 25.89 7.50 -23.77
C GLU A 70 24.71 8.10 -24.56
N LEU A 71 23.62 7.36 -24.80
CA LEU A 71 22.43 7.88 -25.51
C LEU A 71 21.57 8.82 -24.65
N LEU A 72 21.90 8.97 -23.36
CA LEU A 72 21.26 9.92 -22.44
C LEU A 72 22.04 11.23 -22.27
N LEU A 73 23.13 11.43 -23.05
CA LEU A 73 24.07 12.55 -22.90
C LEU A 73 24.36 13.29 -24.22
N ASP A 74 23.46 13.22 -25.22
CA ASP A 74 23.52 14.16 -26.35
C ASP A 74 22.83 15.48 -25.94
N GLU A 75 23.63 16.38 -25.37
CA GLU A 75 23.22 17.76 -25.03
C GLU A 75 23.01 18.59 -26.30
N ASN A 76 21.91 18.40 -27.05
CA ASN A 76 21.32 19.38 -27.99
C ASN A 76 19.99 18.90 -28.63
N GLU A 77 18.89 18.92 -27.88
CA GLU A 77 17.59 19.27 -28.47
C GLU A 77 17.00 20.45 -27.69
N GLU A 78 16.46 21.43 -28.40
CA GLU A 78 15.89 22.65 -27.80
C GLU A 78 14.69 22.29 -26.92
N ASP A 79 14.51 22.97 -25.79
CA ASP A 79 13.36 22.82 -24.88
C ASP A 79 12.04 23.16 -25.61
N VAL A 80 11.50 22.20 -26.36
CA VAL A 80 10.11 22.23 -26.82
C VAL A 80 9.25 21.85 -25.64
N ASP A 81 8.63 22.86 -25.03
CA ASP A 81 7.71 22.73 -23.91
C ASP A 81 6.60 21.72 -24.24
N ASN A 82 6.66 20.54 -23.60
CA ASN A 82 5.79 19.41 -23.88
C ASN A 82 4.62 19.29 -22.88
N GLU A 83 4.41 20.27 -21.98
CA GLU A 83 3.28 20.24 -21.03
C GLU A 83 1.90 20.19 -21.74
N ASP A 84 1.81 20.71 -22.97
CA ASP A 84 0.56 20.70 -23.77
C ASP A 84 0.10 19.30 -24.25
N ARG A 85 0.99 18.28 -24.31
CA ARG A 85 0.63 16.96 -24.87
C ARG A 85 -0.21 16.06 -23.95
N ASP A 86 -0.16 16.29 -22.64
CA ASP A 86 -0.97 15.52 -21.67
C ASP A 86 -2.31 16.21 -21.36
N GLY A 87 -2.43 17.53 -21.56
CA GLY A 87 -3.64 18.31 -21.27
C GLY A 87 -4.80 18.13 -22.26
N ASN A 88 -4.54 17.68 -23.49
CA ASN A 88 -5.53 17.61 -24.57
C ASN A 88 -6.02 16.17 -24.87
N TRP A 89 -5.95 15.24 -23.91
CA TRP A 89 -6.54 13.91 -24.08
C TRP A 89 -7.92 13.82 -23.44
N GLU A 90 -8.97 14.07 -24.22
CA GLU A 90 -10.33 13.63 -23.88
C GLU A 90 -10.56 12.20 -24.39
N PRO A 91 -11.04 11.27 -23.55
CA PRO A 91 -11.40 9.92 -24.01
C PRO A 91 -12.58 9.97 -24.98
N SER A 92 -12.64 9.02 -25.94
CA SER A 92 -13.86 8.85 -26.75
C SER A 92 -15.07 8.55 -25.86
N GLU A 93 -16.29 8.90 -26.28
CA GLU A 93 -17.49 8.68 -25.45
C GLU A 93 -17.64 7.23 -24.97
N GLU A 94 -17.20 6.24 -25.77
CA GLU A 94 -17.19 4.83 -25.37
C GLU A 94 -16.11 4.52 -24.32
N ALA A 95 -14.92 5.12 -24.42
CA ALA A 95 -13.87 5.00 -23.43
C ALA A 95 -14.23 5.72 -22.12
N GLN A 96 -14.78 6.93 -22.20
CA GLN A 96 -15.31 7.67 -21.05
C GLN A 96 -16.43 6.87 -20.36
N ALA A 97 -17.40 6.34 -21.11
CA ALA A 97 -18.45 5.49 -20.54
C ALA A 97 -17.92 4.18 -19.91
N LYS A 98 -16.78 3.65 -20.36
CA LYS A 98 -16.08 2.53 -19.70
C LYS A 98 -15.43 2.98 -18.39
N ILE A 99 -14.77 4.13 -18.37
CA ILE A 99 -14.16 4.77 -17.19
C ILE A 99 -15.23 5.10 -16.14
N ASP A 100 -16.24 5.88 -16.51
CA ASP A 100 -17.36 6.28 -15.63
C ASP A 100 -18.08 5.08 -15.03
N ARG A 101 -18.21 3.99 -15.78
CA ARG A 101 -18.85 2.74 -15.31
C ARG A 101 -17.96 1.95 -14.35
N MET A 102 -16.65 2.16 -14.36
CA MET A 102 -15.74 1.66 -13.34
C MET A 102 -15.76 2.56 -12.11
N GLU A 103 -15.67 3.87 -12.27
CA GLU A 103 -15.75 4.83 -11.16
C GLU A 103 -17.09 4.78 -10.41
N ALA A 104 -18.22 4.68 -11.12
CA ALA A 104 -19.53 4.51 -10.51
C ALA A 104 -19.69 3.17 -9.76
N ARG A 105 -18.96 2.12 -10.16
CA ARG A 105 -18.90 0.86 -9.39
C ARG A 105 -18.05 1.00 -8.13
N GLU A 106 -17.00 1.81 -8.18
CA GLU A 106 -16.13 2.11 -7.05
C GLU A 106 -16.82 3.04 -6.03
N ALA A 107 -17.57 4.04 -6.50
CA ALA A 107 -18.40 4.92 -5.66
C ALA A 107 -19.59 4.18 -5.03
N ALA A 108 -20.27 3.29 -5.78
CA ALA A 108 -21.36 2.48 -5.24
C ALA A 108 -20.89 1.47 -4.17
N ALA A 109 -19.59 1.11 -4.16
CA ALA A 109 -19.00 0.28 -3.11
C ALA A 109 -18.69 1.06 -1.81
N GLN A 110 -18.89 2.39 -1.79
CA GLN A 110 -18.60 3.26 -0.64
C GLN A 110 -19.88 3.80 0.07
N GLN A 111 -21.09 3.53 -0.44
CA GLN A 111 -22.34 4.09 0.09
C GLN A 111 -23.20 3.13 0.94
N ASP A 112 -22.85 1.84 1.06
CA ASP A 112 -23.68 0.82 1.75
C ASP A 112 -23.51 0.81 3.29
N ASP A 113 -22.73 1.74 3.86
CA ASP A 113 -22.30 1.77 5.27
C ASP A 113 -23.02 2.84 6.14
N THR A 114 -24.06 3.51 5.63
CA THR A 114 -24.82 4.53 6.41
C THR A 114 -26.34 4.43 6.23
N GLU A 115 -27.00 3.59 7.04
CA GLU A 115 -28.25 3.94 7.74
C GLU A 115 -28.68 2.84 8.75
N VAL A 116 -28.87 3.22 10.01
CA VAL A 116 -29.66 2.44 10.99
C VAL A 116 -30.63 3.43 11.67
N PRO A 117 -31.95 3.20 11.64
CA PRO A 117 -32.91 4.13 12.22
C PRO A 117 -33.07 3.91 13.72
N ASP A 118 -33.08 5.00 14.49
CA ASP A 118 -33.49 4.99 15.89
C ASP A 118 -34.97 5.34 16.01
N ALA A 119 -35.64 4.74 17.00
CA ALA A 119 -37.06 4.89 17.24
C ALA A 119 -37.30 5.31 18.70
N ASN A 120 -37.86 6.51 18.90
CA ASN A 120 -38.91 6.85 19.89
C ASN A 120 -38.90 8.37 20.20
N ALA A 121 -39.81 9.13 19.58
CA ALA A 121 -40.57 10.22 20.22
C ALA A 121 -41.49 10.93 19.20
N ALA A 122 -42.75 11.12 19.57
CA ALA A 122 -43.74 12.04 18.98
C ALA A 122 -44.53 12.66 20.16
N PRO A 123 -45.34 13.73 20.00
CA PRO A 123 -45.73 14.48 18.79
C PRO A 123 -45.19 15.94 18.85
N ASP A 124 -45.62 16.98 18.11
CA ASP A 124 -46.89 17.27 17.43
C ASP A 124 -46.81 18.47 16.44
N LEU A 125 -47.86 18.64 15.62
CA LEU A 125 -48.35 19.85 14.91
C LEU A 125 -47.74 20.40 13.57
N VAL A 126 -48.66 20.50 12.59
CA VAL A 126 -48.79 21.40 11.40
C VAL A 126 -48.10 21.06 10.05
N LEU A 127 -48.91 20.48 9.15
CA LEU A 127 -48.85 20.54 7.65
C LEU A 127 -49.59 21.82 7.13
N PRO A 128 -49.59 22.23 5.81
CA PRO A 128 -49.41 21.40 4.60
C PRO A 128 -48.74 22.06 3.34
N SER A 129 -48.83 21.36 2.19
CA SER A 129 -48.72 21.84 0.79
C SER A 129 -47.29 21.97 0.22
N THR A 130 -46.91 21.53 -0.99
CA THR A 130 -47.47 20.63 -2.03
C THR A 130 -46.26 20.01 -2.80
N ARG A 131 -46.31 19.13 -3.83
CA ARG A 131 -47.34 18.65 -4.79
C ARG A 131 -47.03 17.18 -5.22
N ARG A 132 -47.49 16.73 -6.39
CA ARG A 132 -47.27 15.42 -7.06
C ARG A 132 -47.59 15.60 -8.57
N PRO A 133 -47.61 14.59 -9.48
CA PRO A 133 -46.84 13.33 -9.64
C PRO A 133 -46.38 13.10 -11.12
N LYS A 134 -45.86 11.91 -11.49
CA LYS A 134 -46.15 11.28 -12.80
C LYS A 134 -46.11 9.74 -12.80
N ARG A 135 -46.91 9.16 -13.71
CA ARG A 135 -47.57 7.84 -13.73
C ARG A 135 -46.67 6.61 -13.98
N ARG A 136 -47.09 5.44 -13.45
CA ARG A 136 -46.78 4.09 -13.97
C ARG A 136 -47.49 3.82 -15.31
N VAL A 137 -46.94 2.89 -16.11
CA VAL A 137 -47.69 1.91 -16.93
C VAL A 137 -46.99 0.54 -16.79
N SER A 138 -47.71 -0.56 -17.03
CA SER A 138 -47.37 -1.93 -16.60
C SER A 138 -47.51 -2.98 -17.71
N SER A 139 -46.78 -4.09 -17.58
CA SER A 139 -47.12 -5.41 -18.15
C SER A 139 -46.70 -6.50 -17.15
N VAL A 140 -47.64 -6.97 -16.32
CA VAL A 140 -48.43 -8.23 -16.42
C VAL A 140 -47.62 -9.53 -16.36
N SER A 141 -47.99 -10.35 -15.39
CA SER A 141 -47.43 -11.66 -15.02
C SER A 141 -48.28 -12.82 -15.52
N SER A 142 -47.69 -14.02 -15.59
CA SER A 142 -48.44 -15.28 -15.50
C SER A 142 -48.10 -15.99 -14.20
N GLN A 143 -49.12 -16.40 -13.44
CA GLN A 143 -48.98 -17.07 -12.14
C GLN A 143 -48.96 -18.60 -12.28
N SER A 144 -48.41 -19.29 -11.28
CA SER A 144 -48.84 -20.63 -10.86
C SER A 144 -48.51 -20.79 -9.38
N ASP A 145 -49.52 -20.97 -8.53
CA ASP A 145 -49.35 -21.14 -7.09
C ASP A 145 -48.96 -22.59 -6.73
N SER A 146 -48.12 -22.74 -5.69
CA SER A 146 -48.21 -23.83 -4.70
C SER A 146 -47.23 -23.56 -3.55
N ALA A 147 -47.71 -23.61 -2.32
CA ALA A 147 -46.94 -23.28 -1.12
C ALA A 147 -46.14 -24.48 -0.58
N THR A 148 -44.90 -24.26 -0.12
CA THR A 148 -44.44 -24.61 1.26
C THR A 148 -42.95 -24.28 1.52
N THR A 149 -42.68 -23.85 2.76
CA THR A 149 -41.41 -23.96 3.54
C THR A 149 -40.07 -23.42 2.99
N GLY A 150 -39.39 -22.60 3.81
CA GLY A 150 -37.93 -22.42 3.77
C GLY A 150 -37.41 -21.00 3.51
N SER A 151 -37.32 -20.17 4.56
CA SER A 151 -36.75 -18.80 4.50
C SER A 151 -35.21 -18.78 4.47
N GLY A 152 -34.60 -19.49 3.52
CA GLY A 152 -33.16 -19.41 3.26
C GLY A 152 -32.78 -18.09 2.59
N LYS A 153 -32.07 -17.18 3.28
CA LYS A 153 -31.42 -16.01 2.67
C LYS A 153 -30.46 -16.48 1.58
N LYS A 154 -30.85 -16.38 0.30
CA LYS A 154 -30.00 -16.70 -0.85
C LYS A 154 -28.78 -15.77 -0.87
N ARG A 155 -27.64 -16.28 -0.43
CA ARG A 155 -26.33 -15.64 -0.60
C ARG A 155 -26.11 -15.33 -2.09
N LYS A 156 -25.71 -14.10 -2.41
CA LYS A 156 -25.17 -13.75 -3.74
C LYS A 156 -24.01 -14.71 -4.03
N LYS A 157 -24.13 -15.56 -5.05
CA LYS A 157 -23.01 -16.39 -5.52
C LYS A 157 -21.87 -15.47 -5.94
N SER A 158 -20.67 -15.74 -5.44
CA SER A 158 -19.41 -15.18 -5.94
C SER A 158 -19.33 -15.34 -7.46
N ARG A 159 -18.81 -14.32 -8.16
CA ARG A 159 -18.52 -14.47 -9.59
C ARG A 159 -17.31 -15.41 -9.72
N PRO A 160 -17.31 -16.38 -10.68
CA PRO A 160 -16.20 -17.32 -10.83
C PRO A 160 -14.82 -16.69 -11.03
N GLY A 161 -14.77 -15.43 -11.51
CA GLY A 161 -13.52 -14.67 -11.64
C GLY A 161 -12.91 -14.20 -10.31
N ASP A 162 -13.72 -13.92 -9.28
CA ASP A 162 -13.22 -13.41 -8.00
C ASP A 162 -12.55 -14.51 -7.17
N GLU A 163 -13.02 -15.76 -7.28
CA GLU A 163 -12.39 -16.89 -6.58
C GLU A 163 -11.05 -17.30 -7.20
N ARG A 164 -10.86 -17.07 -8.51
CA ARG A 164 -9.56 -17.28 -9.17
C ARG A 164 -8.48 -16.32 -8.65
N LYS A 165 -8.87 -15.13 -8.17
CA LYS A 165 -7.98 -14.15 -7.52
C LYS A 165 -7.75 -14.40 -6.03
N LYS A 166 -8.33 -15.47 -5.46
CA LYS A 166 -8.16 -15.87 -4.06
C LYS A 166 -7.29 -17.12 -3.94
N SER A 167 -6.42 -17.14 -2.93
CA SER A 167 -5.70 -18.33 -2.48
C SER A 167 -6.65 -19.45 -2.00
N PRO A 168 -6.17 -20.69 -1.80
CA PRO A 168 -6.98 -21.78 -1.28
C PRO A 168 -7.72 -21.45 0.04
N LEU A 169 -7.04 -20.90 1.05
CA LEU A 169 -7.67 -20.60 2.34
C LEU A 169 -8.49 -19.29 2.31
N ALA A 170 -8.23 -18.37 1.38
CA ALA A 170 -9.07 -17.17 1.20
C ALA A 170 -10.45 -17.45 0.57
N ARG A 171 -10.64 -18.64 -0.03
CA ARG A 171 -11.94 -19.11 -0.51
C ARG A 171 -12.84 -19.65 0.61
N LYS A 172 -12.27 -20.10 1.74
CA LYS A 172 -12.99 -20.54 2.93
C LYS A 172 -13.54 -19.37 3.74
N GLU A 173 -14.66 -19.56 4.44
CA GLU A 173 -15.11 -18.60 5.46
C GLU A 173 -14.33 -18.80 6.76
N MET A 174 -14.29 -17.78 7.63
CA MET A 174 -13.46 -17.82 8.84
C MET A 174 -13.81 -18.99 9.77
N LYS A 175 -15.10 -19.32 9.88
CA LYS A 175 -15.65 -20.44 10.65
C LYS A 175 -15.31 -21.83 10.08
N ASP A 176 -14.87 -21.91 8.82
CA ASP A 176 -14.60 -23.16 8.09
C ASP A 176 -13.08 -23.46 8.05
N LEU A 177 -12.26 -22.63 8.71
CA LEU A 177 -10.82 -22.84 8.88
C LEU A 177 -10.56 -23.71 10.11
N THR A 178 -9.66 -24.68 9.97
CA THR A 178 -9.20 -25.48 11.13
C THR A 178 -8.24 -24.68 12.01
N PRO A 179 -8.04 -25.07 13.28
CA PRO A 179 -7.04 -24.44 14.16
C PRO A 179 -5.65 -24.36 13.55
N GLU A 180 -5.24 -25.37 12.78
CA GLU A 180 -3.96 -25.42 12.07
C GLU A 180 -3.92 -24.36 10.95
N GLU A 181 -4.98 -24.27 10.13
CA GLU A 181 -5.10 -23.28 9.06
C GLU A 181 -5.14 -21.82 9.57
N LEU A 182 -5.58 -21.61 10.82
CA LEU A 182 -5.51 -20.31 11.48
C LEU A 182 -4.08 -19.89 11.85
N THR A 183 -3.11 -20.81 11.89
CA THR A 183 -1.69 -20.49 12.14
C THR A 183 -0.87 -20.26 10.86
N VAL A 184 -1.44 -20.58 9.69
CA VAL A 184 -0.78 -20.49 8.37
C VAL A 184 -0.69 -19.04 7.88
N ILE A 185 0.45 -18.71 7.29
CA ILE A 185 0.63 -17.53 6.43
C ILE A 185 0.75 -18.06 5.00
N GLU A 186 -0.23 -17.77 4.14
CA GLU A 186 -0.15 -18.07 2.72
C GLU A 186 0.70 -17.01 2.01
N GLU A 187 1.57 -17.42 1.10
CA GLU A 187 2.25 -16.51 0.17
C GLU A 187 1.37 -16.31 -1.08
N PRO A 188 0.99 -15.07 -1.43
CA PRO A 188 0.17 -14.81 -2.62
C PRO A 188 0.96 -15.04 -3.91
N GLY A 189 0.61 -16.11 -4.63
CA GLY A 189 1.14 -16.38 -5.97
C GLY A 189 0.69 -15.39 -7.04
N ARG A 190 1.25 -15.49 -8.25
CA ARG A 190 0.86 -14.64 -9.40
C ARG A 190 -0.66 -14.68 -9.65
N GLY A 191 -1.27 -13.49 -9.77
CA GLY A 191 -2.71 -13.31 -10.01
C GLY A 191 -3.59 -13.42 -8.77
N ILE A 192 -3.05 -13.75 -7.59
CA ILE A 192 -3.77 -13.76 -6.31
C ILE A 192 -3.76 -12.34 -5.73
N THR A 193 -4.94 -11.77 -5.49
CA THR A 193 -5.10 -10.44 -4.86
C THR A 193 -5.60 -10.52 -3.42
N SER A 194 -5.92 -11.73 -2.92
CA SER A 194 -6.33 -11.95 -1.53
C SER A 194 -5.93 -13.33 -1.03
N TRP A 195 -5.40 -13.38 0.18
CA TRP A 195 -4.87 -14.59 0.83
C TRP A 195 -5.14 -14.58 2.34
N ARG A 196 -4.84 -15.67 3.05
CA ARG A 196 -4.91 -15.74 4.52
C ARG A 196 -3.54 -15.54 5.15
N HIS A 197 -3.47 -14.61 6.11
CA HIS A 197 -2.34 -14.42 7.00
C HIS A 197 -2.80 -14.68 8.43
N LYS A 198 -2.31 -15.74 9.08
CA LYS A 198 -2.79 -16.19 10.40
C LYS A 198 -4.32 -16.32 10.46
N GLY A 199 -4.91 -16.89 9.41
CA GLY A 199 -6.37 -16.97 9.25
C GLY A 199 -7.09 -15.65 8.96
N ILE A 200 -6.47 -14.47 9.10
CA ILE A 200 -7.09 -13.19 8.70
C ILE A 200 -7.10 -13.10 7.16
N LEU A 201 -8.24 -12.73 6.57
CA LEU A 201 -8.31 -12.45 5.14
C LEU A 201 -7.57 -11.14 4.86
N THR A 202 -6.49 -11.23 4.10
CA THR A 202 -5.64 -10.12 3.68
C THR A 202 -5.77 -9.89 2.18
N THR A 203 -5.58 -8.65 1.77
CA THR A 203 -5.37 -8.23 0.38
C THR A 203 -4.05 -7.47 0.29
N PHE A 204 -3.59 -7.17 -0.92
CA PHE A 204 -2.65 -6.06 -1.07
C PHE A 204 -3.25 -4.79 -0.46
N ALA A 205 -2.42 -3.99 0.19
CA ALA A 205 -2.89 -2.79 0.89
C ALA A 205 -3.47 -1.82 -0.16
N PRO A 206 -4.73 -1.35 0.01
CA PRO A 206 -5.41 -0.55 -1.00
C PRO A 206 -4.57 0.69 -1.33
N SER A 207 -4.58 1.10 -2.61
CA SER A 207 -3.94 2.35 -3.01
C SER A 207 -4.60 3.49 -2.23
N THR A 208 -3.84 4.17 -1.40
CA THR A 208 -4.28 5.50 -0.96
C THR A 208 -4.06 6.46 -2.13
N THR A 209 -4.81 7.56 -2.17
CA THR A 209 -4.74 8.56 -3.26
C THR A 209 -3.33 9.17 -3.47
N TYR A 210 -2.42 8.96 -2.51
CA TYR A 210 -1.05 9.47 -2.51
C TYR A 210 0.04 8.39 -2.52
N ALA A 211 -0.31 7.10 -2.40
CA ALA A 211 0.67 6.00 -2.36
C ALA A 211 0.19 4.78 -3.17
N VAL A 212 0.62 4.73 -4.43
CA VAL A 212 0.39 3.60 -5.34
C VAL A 212 1.16 2.35 -4.87
N TYR A 213 2.34 2.53 -4.25
CA TYR A 213 3.22 1.47 -3.76
C TYR A 213 3.64 1.69 -2.31
N GLN A 214 3.92 0.60 -1.61
CA GLN A 214 4.51 0.63 -0.26
C GLN A 214 6.01 0.99 -0.31
N SER A 215 6.50 1.60 0.76
CA SER A 215 7.94 1.87 0.97
C SER A 215 8.75 0.58 1.00
N ALA A 216 9.95 0.57 0.39
CA ALA A 216 10.77 -0.62 0.28
C ALA A 216 11.07 -1.28 1.65
N GLY A 217 10.86 -2.60 1.73
CA GLY A 217 11.07 -3.41 2.95
C GLY A 217 9.85 -3.52 3.87
N PHE A 218 8.84 -2.65 3.75
CA PHE A 218 7.60 -2.74 4.53
C PHE A 218 6.58 -3.68 3.86
N PRO A 219 5.69 -4.34 4.61
CA PRO A 219 4.63 -5.16 4.02
C PRO A 219 3.63 -4.32 3.23
N ASP A 220 3.30 -4.78 2.02
CA ASP A 220 2.28 -4.17 1.14
C ASP A 220 0.93 -4.89 1.23
N TYR A 221 0.55 -5.33 2.43
CA TYR A 221 -0.70 -6.04 2.68
C TYR A 221 -1.55 -5.37 3.75
N ALA A 222 -2.86 -5.60 3.70
CA ALA A 222 -3.81 -5.12 4.70
C ALA A 222 -4.92 -6.15 4.96
N PRO A 223 -5.53 -6.17 6.16
CA PRO A 223 -6.77 -6.89 6.41
C PRO A 223 -7.84 -6.41 5.42
N SER A 224 -8.46 -7.35 4.70
CA SER A 224 -9.54 -7.03 3.78
C SER A 224 -10.71 -6.42 4.55
N HIS A 225 -11.27 -5.32 4.07
CA HIS A 225 -12.53 -4.77 4.58
C HIS A 225 -13.64 -5.84 4.54
N ASN A 226 -13.66 -6.67 3.49
CA ASN A 226 -14.67 -7.70 3.24
C ASN A 226 -14.36 -9.02 3.97
N GLY A 227 -14.14 -8.96 5.28
CA GLY A 227 -14.04 -10.15 6.17
C GLY A 227 -12.68 -10.43 6.81
N GLY A 228 -11.70 -9.53 6.65
CA GLY A 228 -10.44 -9.56 7.40
C GLY A 228 -10.48 -8.72 8.67
N THR A 229 -11.07 -7.53 8.60
CA THR A 229 -11.10 -6.57 9.72
C THR A 229 -11.87 -7.09 10.94
N GLY A 230 -13.05 -7.69 10.75
CA GLY A 230 -13.90 -8.22 11.82
C GLY A 230 -13.15 -9.21 12.74
N PRO A 231 -12.69 -10.36 12.24
CA PRO A 231 -11.99 -11.35 13.07
C PRO A 231 -10.67 -10.84 13.69
N LEU A 232 -10.05 -9.81 13.10
CA LEU A 232 -8.86 -9.19 13.69
C LEU A 232 -9.22 -8.32 14.92
N LYS A 233 -10.43 -7.72 14.97
CA LYS A 233 -10.94 -7.02 16.16
C LYS A 233 -11.17 -8.00 17.31
N ASP A 234 -11.74 -9.17 17.04
CA ASP A 234 -12.07 -10.21 18.05
C ASP A 234 -10.83 -10.76 18.78
N ARG A 235 -9.65 -10.58 18.17
CA ARG A 235 -8.33 -10.98 18.70
C ARG A 235 -7.63 -9.87 19.50
N PHE A 236 -8.11 -8.63 19.44
CA PHE A 236 -7.47 -7.50 20.11
C PHE A 236 -7.72 -7.50 21.63
N ASN A 237 -6.66 -7.51 22.44
CA ASN A 237 -6.75 -7.36 23.89
C ASN A 237 -6.31 -5.95 24.31
N VAL A 238 -7.27 -5.16 24.83
CA VAL A 238 -7.05 -3.77 25.25
C VAL A 238 -6.02 -3.65 26.38
N ASP A 239 -6.04 -4.56 27.35
CA ASP A 239 -5.20 -4.46 28.55
C ASP A 239 -3.76 -4.94 28.28
N GLU A 240 -3.58 -6.00 27.49
CA GLU A 240 -2.26 -6.39 27.01
C GLU A 240 -1.64 -5.32 26.09
N TYR A 241 -2.44 -4.72 25.20
CA TYR A 241 -1.97 -3.59 24.40
C TYR A 241 -1.59 -2.38 25.27
N ARG A 242 -2.36 -2.07 26.33
CA ARG A 242 -2.01 -1.00 27.27
C ARG A 242 -0.66 -1.27 27.96
N ALA A 243 -0.44 -2.50 28.43
CA ALA A 243 0.83 -2.90 29.03
C ALA A 243 2.01 -2.74 28.04
N ILE A 244 1.83 -3.08 26.76
CA ILE A 244 2.84 -2.81 25.72
C ILE A 244 3.10 -1.30 25.60
N MET A 245 2.07 -0.46 25.57
CA MET A 245 2.24 0.99 25.46
C MET A 245 2.98 1.61 26.66
N GLU A 246 2.76 1.10 27.87
CA GLU A 246 3.46 1.51 29.09
C GLU A 246 4.97 1.27 29.01
N THR A 247 5.42 0.28 28.24
CA THR A 247 6.86 0.04 27.98
C THR A 247 7.53 1.05 27.04
N ARG A 248 6.79 2.07 26.56
CA ARG A 248 7.26 3.16 25.68
C ARG A 248 7.95 2.63 24.41
N PRO A 249 7.27 1.84 23.56
CA PRO A 249 7.88 1.09 22.47
C PRO A 249 8.66 1.97 21.49
N GLY A 250 8.12 3.12 21.07
CA GLY A 250 8.81 4.06 20.20
C GLY A 250 10.13 4.61 20.78
N GLU A 251 10.21 4.84 22.09
CA GLU A 251 11.45 5.29 22.73
C GLU A 251 12.50 4.16 22.78
N ARG A 252 12.07 2.91 23.07
CA ARG A 252 12.96 1.75 23.00
C ARG A 252 13.51 1.54 21.59
N MET A 253 12.65 1.71 20.59
CA MET A 253 13.02 1.69 19.17
C MET A 253 14.08 2.77 18.88
N TYR A 254 13.83 4.03 19.29
CA TYR A 254 14.78 5.12 19.05
C TYR A 254 16.12 4.94 19.77
N LYS A 255 16.11 4.43 21.01
CA LYS A 255 17.35 4.16 21.79
C LYS A 255 18.23 3.08 21.18
N ARG A 256 17.64 2.09 20.49
CA ARG A 256 18.35 0.97 19.86
C ARG A 256 18.63 1.15 18.36
N ARG A 257 18.20 2.27 17.76
CA ARG A 257 18.33 2.55 16.32
C ARG A 257 19.79 2.45 15.84
N VAL A 258 19.98 2.18 14.55
CA VAL A 258 21.31 2.35 13.93
C VAL A 258 21.67 3.83 13.92
N ILE A 259 22.88 4.20 14.35
CA ILE A 259 23.34 5.60 14.43
C ILE A 259 24.42 5.95 13.39
N ASN A 260 24.89 4.97 12.63
CA ASN A 260 25.90 5.10 11.59
C ASN A 260 25.25 5.05 10.20
N LEU A 261 25.83 5.79 9.26
CA LEU A 261 25.65 5.54 7.84
C LEU A 261 26.51 4.30 7.47
N LEU A 262 25.92 3.33 6.77
CA LEU A 262 26.55 2.08 6.37
C LEU A 262 26.97 2.06 4.89
N PHE A 263 26.34 2.88 4.05
CA PHE A 263 26.51 2.86 2.59
C PHE A 263 27.07 4.19 2.04
N HIS A 264 26.95 5.29 2.79
CA HIS A 264 27.40 6.62 2.38
C HIS A 264 28.44 7.17 3.35
N LYS A 265 29.55 7.66 2.81
CA LYS A 265 30.61 8.30 3.60
C LYS A 265 30.13 9.67 4.05
N ARG A 266 30.02 9.88 5.36
CA ARG A 266 29.53 11.14 5.94
C ARG A 266 30.31 12.34 5.41
N TYR A 267 31.64 12.27 5.40
CA TYR A 267 32.48 13.39 4.96
C TYR A 267 32.31 13.78 3.48
N ALA A 268 31.72 12.91 2.65
CA ALA A 268 31.43 13.19 1.24
C ALA A 268 30.06 13.86 1.03
N LEU A 269 29.24 14.01 2.08
CA LEU A 269 27.97 14.72 2.03
C LEU A 269 28.18 16.21 2.33
N GLY A 270 27.43 17.09 1.64
CA GLY A 270 27.54 18.53 1.84
C GLY A 270 27.07 18.99 3.23
N VAL A 271 27.58 20.13 3.70
CA VAL A 271 27.21 20.73 5.00
C VAL A 271 25.70 20.94 5.14
N LYS A 272 25.01 21.31 4.04
CA LYS A 272 23.54 21.42 4.02
C LYS A 272 22.86 20.08 4.33
N VAL A 273 23.32 18.98 3.73
CA VAL A 273 22.82 17.62 4.00
C VAL A 273 22.95 17.28 5.48
N HIS A 274 24.08 17.60 6.12
CA HIS A 274 24.26 17.37 7.56
C HIS A 274 23.22 18.08 8.44
N VAL A 275 22.89 19.33 8.12
CA VAL A 275 21.86 20.08 8.86
C VAL A 275 20.51 19.40 8.72
N VAL A 276 20.14 18.91 7.53
CA VAL A 276 18.88 18.18 7.34
C VAL A 276 18.90 16.81 8.02
N LEU A 277 20.02 16.09 8.01
CA LEU A 277 20.14 14.83 8.76
C LEU A 277 19.95 15.03 10.28
N THR A 278 20.46 16.12 10.86
CA THR A 278 20.17 16.49 12.26
C THR A 278 18.67 16.78 12.47
N LYS A 279 18.01 17.49 11.55
CA LYS A 279 16.55 17.71 11.61
C LYS A 279 15.77 16.38 11.55
N ILE A 280 16.17 15.45 10.69
CA ILE A 280 15.55 14.13 10.57
C ILE A 280 15.77 13.30 11.84
N VAL A 281 16.97 13.31 12.43
CA VAL A 281 17.24 12.64 13.71
C VAL A 281 16.38 13.21 14.84
N LYS A 282 16.20 14.54 14.90
CA LYS A 282 15.26 15.16 15.84
C LYS A 282 13.81 14.73 15.57
N PHE A 283 13.38 14.75 14.30
CA PHE A 283 12.04 14.28 13.92
C PHE A 283 11.80 12.82 14.33
N MET A 284 12.77 11.93 14.10
CA MET A 284 12.72 10.53 14.54
C MET A 284 12.57 10.40 16.05
N LYS A 285 13.29 11.20 16.85
CA LYS A 285 13.19 11.22 18.32
C LYS A 285 11.80 11.67 18.77
N ASP A 286 11.35 12.81 18.25
CA ASP A 286 10.11 13.47 18.67
C ASP A 286 8.85 12.69 18.20
N ASN A 287 8.94 11.94 17.10
CA ASN A 287 7.83 11.19 16.50
C ASN A 287 7.98 9.67 16.62
N ALA A 288 8.93 9.17 17.42
CA ALA A 288 9.26 7.74 17.47
C ALA A 288 8.06 6.82 17.76
N LEU A 289 7.12 7.29 18.59
CA LEU A 289 5.87 6.58 18.89
C LEU A 289 4.90 6.54 17.70
N VAL A 290 4.86 7.62 16.91
CA VAL A 290 4.00 7.73 15.71
C VAL A 290 4.55 6.86 14.58
N ILE A 291 5.88 6.82 14.42
CA ILE A 291 6.58 5.91 13.50
C ILE A 291 6.32 4.45 13.92
N TRP A 292 6.44 4.14 15.22
CA TRP A 292 6.10 2.81 15.73
C TRP A 292 4.61 2.47 15.45
N TYR A 293 3.68 3.39 15.68
CA TYR A 293 2.27 3.18 15.31
C TYR A 293 2.05 2.95 13.81
N ALA A 294 2.84 3.59 12.93
CA ALA A 294 2.73 3.40 11.49
C ALA A 294 3.24 2.01 11.05
N GLY A 295 4.24 1.46 11.76
CA GLY A 295 4.68 0.07 11.61
C GLY A 295 3.74 -0.96 12.28
N HIS A 296 3.01 -0.58 13.34
CA HIS A 296 2.23 -1.51 14.17
C HIS A 296 0.75 -1.13 14.20
N TRP A 297 0.11 -1.18 13.03
CA TRP A 297 -1.27 -0.74 12.87
C TRP A 297 -2.29 -1.79 13.35
N VAL A 298 -2.56 -1.79 14.67
CA VAL A 298 -3.64 -2.60 15.27
C VAL A 298 -5.04 -2.13 14.85
N THR A 299 -5.98 -3.08 14.74
CA THR A 299 -7.39 -2.84 14.45
C THR A 299 -8.21 -2.94 15.74
N TYR A 300 -8.87 -1.85 16.14
CA TYR A 300 -9.65 -1.80 17.38
C TYR A 300 -11.11 -2.30 17.19
N PRO A 301 -11.70 -2.96 18.20
CA PRO A 301 -13.14 -3.21 18.28
C PRO A 301 -13.96 -1.91 18.20
N GLU A 302 -14.96 -1.89 17.32
CA GLU A 302 -15.78 -0.71 16.98
C GLU A 302 -16.87 -0.39 18.02
N ASP A 303 -17.32 -1.41 18.76
CA ASP A 303 -18.23 -1.32 19.89
C ASP A 303 -17.61 -0.61 21.11
N SER A 304 -16.29 -0.53 21.17
CA SER A 304 -15.57 0.14 22.26
C SER A 304 -15.43 1.65 22.04
N SER A 305 -15.97 2.45 22.97
CA SER A 305 -15.73 3.91 23.00
C SER A 305 -14.25 4.28 23.13
N TYR A 306 -13.42 3.33 23.58
CA TYR A 306 -11.96 3.40 23.59
C TYR A 306 -11.36 3.30 22.18
N GLY A 307 -11.75 2.31 21.38
CA GLY A 307 -11.23 2.05 20.04
C GLY A 307 -11.46 3.22 19.07
N VAL A 308 -12.65 3.83 19.12
CA VAL A 308 -12.96 5.02 18.31
C VAL A 308 -12.05 6.21 18.67
N LYS A 309 -11.82 6.44 19.97
CA LYS A 309 -10.95 7.53 20.46
C LYS A 309 -9.50 7.31 20.06
N GLU A 310 -8.96 6.11 20.26
CA GLU A 310 -7.56 5.81 19.90
C GLU A 310 -7.35 5.78 18.38
N LYS A 311 -8.30 5.28 17.57
CA LYS A 311 -8.26 5.38 16.10
C LYS A 311 -8.18 6.84 15.65
N LYS A 312 -9.03 7.72 16.18
CA LYS A 312 -9.03 9.17 15.86
C LYS A 312 -7.72 9.84 16.28
N LYS A 313 -7.24 9.55 17.49
CA LYS A 313 -5.98 10.07 18.05
C LYS A 313 -4.76 9.64 17.24
N ARG A 314 -4.64 8.35 16.89
CA ARG A 314 -3.54 7.83 16.05
C ARG A 314 -3.54 8.46 14.67
N LYS A 315 -4.71 8.58 14.01
CA LYS A 315 -4.82 9.28 12.71
C LYS A 315 -4.41 10.75 12.81
N GLY A 316 -4.87 11.46 13.84
CA GLY A 316 -4.50 12.86 14.09
C GLY A 316 -3.01 13.10 14.37
N LEU A 317 -2.27 12.08 14.84
CA LEU A 317 -0.81 12.13 14.96
C LEU A 317 -0.10 11.71 13.67
N HIS A 318 -0.63 10.70 12.99
CA HIS A 318 -0.07 10.13 11.76
C HIS A 318 -0.04 11.12 10.60
N ASP A 319 -1.17 11.76 10.29
CA ASP A 319 -1.31 12.56 9.08
C ASP A 319 -0.40 13.82 9.05
N PRO A 320 -0.18 14.54 10.18
CA PRO A 320 0.85 15.58 10.24
C PRO A 320 2.28 15.03 10.16
N ALA A 321 2.55 13.87 10.78
CA ALA A 321 3.89 13.28 10.83
C ALA A 321 4.37 12.82 9.45
N ILE A 322 3.52 12.13 8.67
CA ILE A 322 3.88 11.70 7.31
C ILE A 322 4.12 12.90 6.37
N LYS A 323 3.31 13.96 6.49
CA LYS A 323 3.54 15.21 5.74
C LYS A 323 4.87 15.86 6.13
N LYS A 324 5.16 15.98 7.43
CA LYS A 324 6.41 16.57 7.93
C LYS A 324 7.65 15.75 7.52
N TYR A 325 7.52 14.43 7.46
CA TYR A 325 8.55 13.54 6.92
C TYR A 325 8.80 13.80 5.42
N ALA A 326 7.74 13.86 4.60
CA ALA A 326 7.87 14.14 3.17
C ALA A 326 8.52 15.51 2.88
N GLU A 327 8.21 16.54 3.68
CA GLU A 327 8.89 17.84 3.65
C GLU A 327 10.38 17.72 3.95
N LEU A 328 10.77 16.95 4.99
CA LEU A 328 12.17 16.74 5.37
C LEU A 328 12.95 15.93 4.31
N ILE A 329 12.35 14.93 3.67
CA ILE A 329 12.99 14.20 2.58
C ILE A 329 13.15 15.10 1.35
N THR A 330 12.17 15.95 1.05
CA THR A 330 12.28 16.95 -0.02
C THR A 330 13.40 17.94 0.27
N GLU A 331 13.53 18.40 1.52
CA GLU A 331 14.63 19.26 1.98
C GLU A 331 16.00 18.54 1.84
N LEU A 332 16.07 17.26 2.19
CA LEU A 332 17.29 16.45 2.14
C LEU A 332 17.81 16.28 0.71
N LEU A 333 16.92 15.97 -0.23
CA LEU A 333 17.28 15.83 -1.65
C LEU A 333 17.67 17.19 -2.25
N LYS A 334 16.92 18.27 -1.97
CA LYS A 334 17.27 19.64 -2.39
C LYS A 334 18.58 20.16 -1.79
N ALA A 335 19.01 19.61 -0.65
CA ALA A 335 20.31 19.89 -0.04
C ALA A 335 21.49 19.19 -0.74
N GLY A 336 21.25 18.35 -1.75
CA GLY A 336 22.25 17.62 -2.52
C GLY A 336 22.54 16.21 -2.03
N ALA A 337 21.65 15.60 -1.24
CA ALA A 337 21.80 14.20 -0.83
C ALA A 337 21.43 13.25 -1.98
N PRO A 338 22.18 12.15 -2.21
CA PRO A 338 21.83 11.17 -3.22
C PRO A 338 20.56 10.42 -2.80
N LYS A 339 19.68 10.07 -3.75
CA LYS A 339 18.43 9.32 -3.47
C LYS A 339 18.67 8.00 -2.72
N THR A 340 19.83 7.37 -2.94
CA THR A 340 20.28 6.15 -2.26
C THR A 340 20.45 6.30 -0.75
N ILE A 341 20.57 7.53 -0.22
CA ILE A 341 20.71 7.78 1.22
C ILE A 341 19.50 7.29 2.02
N LEU A 342 18.33 7.16 1.40
CA LEU A 342 17.11 6.67 2.05
C LEU A 342 17.10 5.16 2.33
N TYR A 343 18.11 4.42 1.84
CA TYR A 343 18.34 3.03 2.23
C TYR A 343 19.16 2.89 3.53
N GLU A 344 19.70 3.99 4.06
CA GLU A 344 20.48 3.99 5.29
C GLU A 344 19.61 3.63 6.50
N PRO A 345 19.91 2.57 7.26
CA PRO A 345 19.09 2.16 8.41
C PRO A 345 19.09 3.20 9.55
N GLY A 346 20.09 4.09 9.58
CA GLY A 346 20.14 5.21 10.52
C GLY A 346 19.27 6.41 10.11
N ILE A 347 18.57 6.33 8.99
CA ILE A 347 17.57 7.29 8.52
C ILE A 347 16.25 6.53 8.39
N TRP A 348 15.41 6.59 9.42
CA TRP A 348 14.12 5.88 9.41
C TRP A 348 13.21 6.37 8.29
N VAL A 349 12.58 5.42 7.60
CA VAL A 349 11.64 5.68 6.53
C VAL A 349 10.23 5.58 7.07
N TYR A 350 9.44 6.64 6.88
CA TYR A 350 8.01 6.57 7.18
C TYR A 350 7.31 5.70 6.11
N PRO A 351 6.53 4.68 6.50
CA PRO A 351 5.90 3.79 5.52
C PRO A 351 4.79 4.52 4.75
N ALA A 352 4.71 4.30 3.44
CA ALA A 352 3.75 4.97 2.57
C ALA A 352 2.30 4.49 2.82
N LYS A 353 2.14 3.26 3.27
CA LYS A 353 0.88 2.69 3.79
C LYS A 353 1.12 2.16 5.21
N VAL A 354 0.18 2.37 6.14
CA VAL A 354 0.31 1.84 7.51
C VAL A 354 0.41 0.32 7.49
N CYS A 355 1.40 -0.22 8.21
CA CYS A 355 1.71 -1.65 8.23
C CYS A 355 0.84 -2.33 9.30
N PRO A 356 -0.05 -3.27 8.95
CA PRO A 356 -1.00 -3.83 9.90
C PRO A 356 -0.37 -4.91 10.77
N TRP A 357 -0.67 -4.87 12.07
CA TRP A 357 -0.30 -5.97 12.96
C TRP A 357 -1.41 -7.03 12.92
N ILE A 358 -1.11 -8.17 12.29
CA ILE A 358 -2.02 -9.32 12.22
C ILE A 358 -1.87 -10.19 13.48
N LEU A 359 -2.80 -10.03 14.41
CA LEU A 359 -2.83 -10.78 15.68
C LEU A 359 -3.18 -12.25 15.47
N PHE A 360 -2.56 -13.11 16.27
CA PHE A 360 -2.72 -14.56 16.19
C PHE A 360 -4.08 -15.00 16.74
N ASP A 361 -4.52 -16.19 16.34
CA ASP A 361 -5.73 -16.76 16.92
C ASP A 361 -5.51 -17.24 18.36
N LYS A 362 -6.57 -17.25 19.17
CA LYS A 362 -6.51 -17.84 20.52
C LYS A 362 -6.28 -19.35 20.48
N SER A 363 -6.53 -20.01 19.34
CA SER A 363 -6.16 -21.41 19.11
C SER A 363 -4.65 -21.62 18.89
N GLU A 364 -3.89 -20.60 18.47
CA GLU A 364 -2.45 -20.71 18.27
C GLU A 364 -1.72 -20.75 19.63
N LYS A 365 -1.08 -21.88 19.92
CA LYS A 365 -0.42 -22.16 21.21
C LYS A 365 1.09 -22.22 21.08
N LYS A 366 1.77 -21.84 22.16
CA LYS A 366 3.17 -22.17 22.43
C LYS A 366 3.33 -23.68 22.68
N PRO A 367 4.57 -24.21 22.65
CA PRO A 367 4.85 -25.61 23.01
C PRO A 367 4.40 -26.02 24.43
N ASP A 368 4.19 -25.06 25.34
CA ASP A 368 3.65 -25.29 26.68
C ASP A 368 2.10 -25.33 26.74
N GLY A 369 1.42 -25.27 25.59
CA GLY A 369 -0.03 -25.28 25.46
C GLY A 369 -0.72 -23.94 25.74
N LYS A 370 0.00 -22.90 26.18
CA LYS A 370 -0.59 -21.58 26.44
C LYS A 370 -0.69 -20.74 25.17
N PRO A 371 -1.74 -19.90 25.01
CA PRO A 371 -1.79 -18.96 23.90
C PRO A 371 -0.65 -17.92 24.00
N TYR A 372 -0.28 -17.34 22.86
CA TYR A 372 0.65 -16.22 22.80
C TYR A 372 -0.01 -14.92 23.28
N THR A 373 0.62 -14.23 24.23
CA THR A 373 0.28 -12.84 24.58
C THR A 373 0.59 -11.90 23.43
N MET A 374 -0.05 -10.73 23.38
CA MET A 374 0.27 -9.69 22.40
C MET A 374 1.73 -9.24 22.49
N ALA A 375 2.36 -9.29 23.67
CA ALA A 375 3.77 -8.95 23.82
C ALA A 375 4.67 -9.98 23.13
N GLU A 376 4.40 -11.28 23.30
CA GLU A 376 5.12 -12.35 22.59
C GLU A 376 4.85 -12.30 21.07
N GLN A 377 3.63 -12.00 20.64
CA GLN A 377 3.29 -11.81 19.23
C GLN A 377 4.03 -10.61 18.60
N LEU A 378 4.24 -9.53 19.36
CA LEU A 378 5.02 -8.37 18.93
C LEU A 378 6.49 -8.74 18.71
N GLU A 379 7.10 -9.47 19.64
CA GLU A 379 8.49 -9.93 19.49
C GLU A 379 8.68 -10.89 18.31
N ILE A 380 7.64 -11.67 17.97
CA ILE A 380 7.63 -12.52 16.77
C ILE A 380 7.56 -11.65 15.50
N LEU A 381 6.62 -10.69 15.45
CA LEU A 381 6.47 -9.75 14.33
C LEU A 381 7.76 -8.94 14.09
N ASP A 382 8.29 -8.29 15.12
CA ASP A 382 9.54 -7.51 15.07
C ASP A 382 10.74 -8.34 14.58
N ARG A 383 10.74 -9.64 14.91
CA ARG A 383 11.78 -10.59 14.50
C ARG A 383 11.55 -11.15 13.10
N GLU A 384 10.34 -11.15 12.57
CA GLU A 384 10.04 -11.70 11.23
C GLU A 384 10.03 -10.59 10.17
N GLU A 385 9.42 -9.44 10.46
CA GLU A 385 9.28 -8.26 9.59
C GLU A 385 10.06 -7.04 10.16
N PRO A 386 11.40 -7.03 10.11
CA PRO A 386 12.24 -6.07 10.84
C PRO A 386 12.07 -4.61 10.40
N ALA A 387 11.47 -4.36 9.23
CA ALA A 387 11.09 -3.02 8.78
C ALA A 387 10.12 -2.32 9.75
N HIS A 388 9.26 -3.08 10.45
CA HIS A 388 8.32 -2.56 11.44
C HIS A 388 9.00 -1.73 12.53
N ILE A 389 10.21 -2.16 12.93
CA ILE A 389 11.07 -1.47 13.88
C ILE A 389 12.26 -0.76 13.22
N GLN A 390 12.20 -0.49 11.91
CA GLN A 390 13.27 0.19 11.16
C GLN A 390 14.62 -0.53 11.25
N TRP A 391 14.61 -1.87 11.28
CA TRP A 391 15.77 -2.75 11.49
C TRP A 391 16.55 -2.51 12.80
N THR A 392 15.93 -1.85 13.76
CA THR A 392 16.48 -1.55 15.08
C THR A 392 16.94 -2.82 15.80
N GLY A 393 18.18 -2.84 16.28
CA GLY A 393 18.74 -4.02 16.97
C GLY A 393 18.97 -5.26 16.09
N GLY A 394 18.76 -5.16 14.77
CA GLY A 394 19.10 -6.23 13.83
C GLY A 394 20.61 -6.43 13.68
N THR A 395 21.03 -7.63 13.26
CA THR A 395 22.41 -7.87 12.86
C THR A 395 22.73 -7.13 11.56
N LEU A 396 24.01 -6.80 11.37
CA LEU A 396 24.50 -6.12 10.16
C LEU A 396 24.10 -6.87 8.89
N ASP A 397 24.32 -8.18 8.86
CA ASP A 397 24.02 -9.02 7.68
C ASP A 397 22.54 -8.99 7.32
N ARG A 398 21.66 -8.96 8.33
CA ARG A 398 20.21 -8.85 8.12
C ARG A 398 19.81 -7.48 7.57
N ILE A 399 20.36 -6.40 8.13
CA ILE A 399 20.16 -5.04 7.63
C ILE A 399 20.57 -4.92 6.15
N ILE A 400 21.68 -5.57 5.77
CA ILE A 400 22.20 -5.58 4.40
C ILE A 400 21.32 -6.46 3.49
N ALA A 401 20.89 -7.64 3.93
CA ALA A 401 20.14 -8.61 3.12
C ALA A 401 18.89 -7.98 2.48
N ASP A 402 18.18 -7.14 3.22
CA ASP A 402 16.94 -6.46 2.80
C ASP A 402 17.20 -5.24 1.87
N ARG A 403 18.42 -5.06 1.35
CA ARG A 403 18.77 -3.94 0.46
C ARG A 403 18.99 -4.38 -0.99
N PRO A 404 18.64 -3.53 -1.99
CA PRO A 404 18.90 -3.81 -3.40
C PRO A 404 20.38 -4.14 -3.66
N ALA A 405 20.65 -4.99 -4.65
CA ALA A 405 22.01 -5.46 -4.95
C ALA A 405 23.02 -4.32 -5.18
N HIS A 406 22.61 -3.20 -5.80
CA HIS A 406 23.48 -2.03 -5.98
C HIS A 406 23.79 -1.32 -4.66
N ILE A 407 22.85 -1.21 -3.72
CA ILE A 407 23.08 -0.64 -2.38
C ILE A 407 24.02 -1.54 -1.57
N ARG A 408 23.85 -2.87 -1.64
CA ARG A 408 24.73 -3.82 -0.94
C ARG A 408 26.20 -3.69 -1.36
N LYS A 409 26.46 -3.33 -2.63
CA LYS A 409 27.82 -3.04 -3.13
C LYS A 409 28.43 -1.75 -2.57
N MET A 410 27.63 -0.82 -2.03
CA MET A 410 28.09 0.43 -1.42
C MET A 410 28.50 0.28 0.05
N LEU A 411 28.42 -0.94 0.62
CA LEU A 411 28.73 -1.18 2.03
C LEU A 411 30.16 -0.74 2.38
N LEU A 412 30.25 0.18 3.34
CA LEU A 412 31.52 0.68 3.85
C LEU A 412 32.26 -0.37 4.70
N SER A 413 33.58 -0.32 4.67
CA SER A 413 34.43 -1.17 5.53
C SER A 413 34.15 -0.94 7.02
N PRO A 414 34.52 -1.87 7.93
CA PRO A 414 34.34 -1.68 9.37
C PRO A 414 34.94 -0.36 9.89
N ASP A 415 36.15 -0.01 9.42
CA ASP A 415 36.86 1.20 9.82
C ASP A 415 36.20 2.47 9.28
N GLU A 416 35.73 2.46 8.03
CA GLU A 416 34.98 3.58 7.45
C GLU A 416 33.61 3.79 8.10
N ARG A 417 33.04 2.77 8.75
CA ARG A 417 31.80 2.88 9.52
C ARG A 417 32.04 3.39 10.94
N ALA A 418 33.24 3.20 11.49
CA ALA A 418 33.62 3.77 12.77
C ALA A 418 33.53 5.31 12.69
N ASN A 419 32.78 5.92 13.60
CA ASN A 419 32.51 7.36 13.66
C ASN A 419 31.73 7.96 12.46
N ASN A 420 31.22 7.14 11.53
CA ASN A 420 30.41 7.58 10.38
C ASN A 420 28.96 7.90 10.76
N TRP A 421 28.76 8.76 11.76
CA TRP A 421 27.45 8.99 12.38
C TRP A 421 26.50 9.81 11.51
N VAL A 422 25.21 9.42 11.49
CA VAL A 422 24.15 10.16 10.77
C VAL A 422 24.07 11.61 11.25
N CYS A 423 24.18 11.82 12.56
CA CYS A 423 24.22 13.12 13.21
C CYS A 423 25.33 13.15 14.28
N ALA A 424 25.91 14.32 14.55
CA ALA A 424 26.93 14.47 15.59
C ALA A 424 26.33 14.39 17.01
N ASP A 425 25.06 14.76 17.17
CA ASP A 425 24.40 14.98 18.46
C ASP A 425 23.86 13.69 19.11
N HIS A 426 24.46 12.53 18.81
CA HIS A 426 24.03 11.24 19.35
C HIS A 426 24.43 11.01 20.83
N ARG A 427 25.04 12.00 21.49
CA ARG A 427 25.39 11.99 22.93
C ARG A 427 24.30 12.62 23.80
N SER A 428 23.08 12.03 23.84
CA SER A 428 22.06 12.33 24.86
C SER A 428 21.03 11.19 25.02
#